data_AF-A0A142YHL6-F1
#
_entry.id   AF-A0A142YHL6-F1
#
_cell.length_a   1.000
_cell.length_b   1.000
_cell.length_c   1.000
_cell.angle_alpha   90.00
_cell.angle_beta   90.00
_cell.angle_gamma   90.00
#
_symmetry.space_group_name_H-M   'P 1'
#
loop_
_entity.id
_entity.type
_entity.pdbx_description
1 polymer ?
#
loop_
_entity_poly.entity_id
_entity_poly.type
_entity_poly.pdbx_seq_one_letter_code
_entity_poly.pdbx_strand_id
1 'polypeptide(L)'
;MTEGPRAAEFDASRGDGPGSGKRRVLFLDDDPRRAEDFLRRCPEATWVSTVDACIALLERGWDEVHLDHDLGGEQYVDVNRDDCGMAVVRWLCAEPREPVLDARFIIHSYNFAAASLMVECLLRNDYAAEFRPFGYDLVDFLSFEDPPRPGLRRRAWRRLVALVRRLVHGRPPAAGPPRPPHPADEAPAESL
;
A
#
# COMPACT_ATOMS: atom_id res chain seq x y z
N MET A 1 50.03 -36.93 -8.86
CA MET A 1 48.67 -36.83 -9.41
C MET A 1 47.77 -36.27 -8.32
N THR A 2 47.47 -34.98 -8.36
CA THR A 2 46.39 -34.32 -7.62
C THR A 2 46.22 -32.94 -8.27
N GLU A 3 45.38 -32.88 -9.30
CA GLU A 3 44.93 -31.62 -9.89
C GLU A 3 43.88 -30.99 -8.97
N GLY A 4 44.08 -29.72 -8.60
CA GLY A 4 43.09 -28.93 -7.86
C GLY A 4 42.01 -28.38 -8.80
N PRO A 5 40.77 -28.15 -8.31
CA PRO A 5 39.71 -27.66 -9.18
C PRO A 5 39.90 -26.18 -9.50
N ARG A 6 39.80 -25.92 -10.80
CA ARG A 6 39.94 -24.66 -11.54
C ARG A 6 38.77 -23.72 -11.22
N ALA A 7 39.05 -22.42 -11.10
CA ALA A 7 38.05 -21.37 -10.98
C ALA A 7 37.07 -21.42 -12.16
N ALA A 8 35.77 -21.46 -11.86
CA ALA A 8 34.72 -21.37 -12.86
C ALA A 8 34.56 -19.91 -13.30
N GLU A 9 34.88 -19.68 -14.57
CA GLU A 9 34.64 -18.43 -15.29
C GLU A 9 33.13 -18.13 -15.35
N PHE A 10 32.74 -16.94 -14.91
CA PHE A 10 31.36 -16.47 -14.96
C PHE A 10 31.07 -15.96 -16.39
N ASP A 11 30.43 -16.81 -17.20
CA ASP A 11 29.96 -16.49 -18.54
C ASP A 11 28.79 -15.49 -18.47
N ALA A 12 29.07 -14.24 -18.86
CA ALA A 12 28.13 -13.11 -18.83
C ALA A 12 27.22 -13.05 -20.08
N SER A 13 26.83 -14.18 -20.66
CA SER A 13 26.07 -14.21 -21.93
C SER A 13 24.81 -15.07 -21.94
N ARG A 14 24.00 -15.05 -20.86
CA ARG A 14 22.62 -15.58 -20.91
C ARG A 14 21.61 -14.50 -20.55
N GLY A 15 20.78 -14.17 -21.55
CA GLY A 15 19.81 -13.11 -21.54
C GLY A 15 18.78 -13.24 -20.42
N ASP A 16 18.57 -12.11 -19.76
CA ASP A 16 17.55 -11.90 -18.74
C ASP A 16 16.18 -11.79 -19.43
N GLY A 17 15.29 -12.75 -19.15
CA GLY A 17 13.87 -12.64 -19.47
C GLY A 17 13.18 -11.62 -18.56
N PRO A 18 11.99 -11.12 -18.91
CA PRO A 18 11.29 -10.16 -18.07
C PRO A 18 10.67 -10.87 -16.86
N GLY A 19 11.38 -10.84 -15.72
CA GLY A 19 10.74 -11.01 -14.41
C GLY A 19 11.39 -12.04 -13.48
N SER A 20 12.19 -11.54 -12.52
CA SER A 20 12.33 -12.19 -11.20
C SER A 20 12.70 -11.17 -10.11
N GLY A 21 12.19 -9.94 -10.21
CA GLY A 21 12.23 -9.02 -9.07
C GLY A 21 11.49 -9.65 -7.89
N LYS A 22 12.11 -9.69 -6.70
CA LYS A 22 11.42 -10.14 -5.48
C LYS A 22 10.13 -9.34 -5.30
N ARG A 23 9.03 -10.06 -5.05
CA ARG A 23 7.71 -9.49 -4.75
C ARG A 23 7.83 -8.48 -3.62
N ARG A 24 7.25 -7.30 -3.80
CA ARG A 24 7.25 -6.21 -2.80
C ARG A 24 5.87 -6.14 -2.14
N VAL A 25 5.84 -6.42 -0.84
CA VAL A 25 4.61 -6.41 -0.03
C VAL A 25 4.72 -5.35 1.06
N LEU A 26 3.73 -4.47 1.16
CA LEU A 26 3.58 -3.49 2.24
C LEU A 26 2.44 -3.93 3.16
N PHE A 27 2.64 -3.89 4.47
CA PHE A 27 1.66 -4.30 5.48
C PHE A 27 1.48 -3.19 6.52
N LEU A 28 0.30 -2.58 6.56
CA LEU A 28 -0.09 -1.58 7.56
C LEU A 28 -1.00 -2.23 8.60
N ASP A 29 -0.53 -2.31 9.84
CA ASP A 29 -1.26 -2.84 10.99
C ASP A 29 -0.57 -2.35 12.27
N ASP A 30 -1.33 -1.93 13.27
CA ASP A 30 -0.79 -1.36 14.51
C ASP A 30 -0.51 -2.41 15.59
N ASP A 31 -1.01 -3.64 15.42
CA ASP A 31 -0.84 -4.72 16.38
C ASP A 31 0.44 -5.51 16.08
N PRO A 32 1.45 -5.44 16.96
CA PRO A 32 2.72 -6.12 16.74
C PRO A 32 2.58 -7.63 16.67
N ARG A 33 1.53 -8.22 17.27
CA ARG A 33 1.28 -9.68 17.20
C ARG A 33 0.76 -10.07 15.82
N ARG A 34 -0.17 -9.30 15.26
CA ARG A 34 -0.66 -9.52 13.88
C ARG A 34 0.46 -9.32 12.87
N ALA A 35 1.32 -8.32 13.07
CA ALA A 35 2.51 -8.11 12.26
C ALA A 35 3.51 -9.26 12.34
N GLU A 36 3.80 -9.78 13.53
CA GLU A 36 4.69 -10.92 13.69
C GLU A 36 4.13 -12.16 12.97
N ASP A 37 2.83 -12.44 13.15
CA ASP A 37 2.14 -13.53 12.49
C ASP A 37 2.19 -13.41 10.95
N PHE A 38 2.01 -12.20 10.43
CA PHE A 38 2.08 -11.90 9.00
C PHE A 38 3.50 -12.09 8.46
N LEU A 39 4.51 -11.53 9.13
CA LEU A 39 5.92 -11.62 8.72
C LEU A 39 6.48 -13.03 8.77
N ARG A 40 5.97 -13.90 9.66
CA ARG A 40 6.33 -15.34 9.63
C ARG A 40 5.83 -16.04 8.35
N ARG A 41 4.75 -15.55 7.72
CA ARG A 41 4.17 -16.10 6.49
C ARG A 41 4.67 -15.39 5.22
N CYS A 42 4.95 -14.09 5.32
CA CYS A 42 5.48 -13.26 4.24
C CYS A 42 6.74 -12.50 4.73
N PRO A 43 7.90 -13.18 4.83
CA PRO A 43 9.12 -12.59 5.36
C PRO A 43 9.68 -11.43 4.54
N GLU A 44 9.28 -11.31 3.27
CA GLU A 44 9.65 -10.22 2.38
C GLU A 44 8.84 -8.93 2.59
N ALA A 45 7.79 -8.97 3.41
CA ALA A 45 6.93 -7.81 3.63
C ALA A 45 7.63 -6.72 4.44
N THR A 46 7.29 -5.47 4.11
CA THR A 46 7.63 -4.31 4.93
C THR A 46 6.43 -3.97 5.80
N TRP A 47 6.58 -4.06 7.11
CA TRP A 47 5.54 -3.69 8.08
C TRP A 47 5.71 -2.24 8.54
N VAL A 48 4.58 -1.54 8.67
CA VAL A 48 4.45 -0.23 9.29
C VAL A 48 3.21 -0.20 10.18
N SER A 49 3.27 0.60 11.26
CA SER A 49 2.18 0.68 12.26
C SER A 49 1.40 2.00 12.24
N THR A 50 1.72 2.91 11.32
CA THR A 50 1.09 4.23 11.25
C THR A 50 0.75 4.62 9.82
N VAL A 51 -0.29 5.45 9.68
CA VAL A 51 -0.74 6.03 8.41
C VAL A 51 0.40 6.78 7.72
N ASP A 52 1.10 7.65 8.43
CA ASP A 52 2.19 8.47 7.88
C ASP A 52 3.33 7.62 7.32
N ALA A 53 3.75 6.58 8.05
CA ALA A 53 4.78 5.66 7.59
C ALA A 53 4.33 4.87 6.35
N CYS A 54 3.05 4.47 6.30
CA CYS A 54 2.47 3.80 5.14
C CYS A 54 2.48 4.70 3.91
N ILE A 55 1.98 5.94 4.05
CA ILE A 55 1.95 6.93 2.96
C ILE A 55 3.35 7.21 2.42
N ALA A 56 4.33 7.42 3.29
CA ALA A 56 5.72 7.67 2.89
C ALA A 56 6.33 6.49 2.08
N LEU A 57 5.89 5.26 2.34
CA LEU A 57 6.32 4.09 1.58
C LEU A 57 5.53 3.88 0.29
N LEU A 58 4.25 4.27 0.24
CA LEU A 58 3.40 4.17 -0.97
C LEU A 58 3.84 5.09 -2.12
N GLU A 59 4.74 6.04 -1.86
CA GLU A 59 5.43 6.77 -2.93
C GLU A 59 6.36 5.87 -3.78
N ARG A 60 6.64 4.65 -3.31
CA ARG A 60 7.42 3.62 -4.01
C ARG A 60 6.51 2.60 -4.69
N GLY A 61 7.06 1.79 -5.58
CA GLY A 61 6.32 0.72 -6.24
C GLY A 61 6.14 -0.52 -5.36
N TRP A 62 4.93 -1.07 -5.34
CA TRP A 62 4.54 -2.27 -4.59
C TRP A 62 3.74 -3.22 -5.47
N ASP A 63 3.89 -4.52 -5.25
CA ASP A 63 3.06 -5.54 -5.91
C ASP A 63 1.78 -5.79 -5.10
N GLU A 64 1.88 -5.72 -3.77
CA GLU A 64 0.78 -5.96 -2.84
C GLU A 64 0.84 -5.00 -1.66
N VAL A 65 -0.32 -4.49 -1.25
CA VAL A 65 -0.48 -3.58 -0.11
C VAL A 65 -1.64 -4.07 0.75
N HIS A 66 -1.34 -4.42 1.98
CA HIS A 66 -2.31 -4.80 2.98
C HIS A 66 -2.58 -3.61 3.90
N LEU A 67 -3.84 -3.24 4.06
CA LEU A 67 -4.25 -2.10 4.88
C LEU A 67 -5.22 -2.56 5.95
N ASP A 68 -4.83 -2.41 7.21
CA ASP A 68 -5.76 -2.44 8.33
C ASP A 68 -6.52 -1.11 8.41
N HIS A 69 -7.85 -1.19 8.57
CA HIS A 69 -8.68 -0.04 8.86
C HIS A 69 -8.45 0.45 10.30
N ASP A 70 -8.42 -0.50 11.24
CA ASP A 70 -8.58 -0.28 12.67
C ASP A 70 -7.20 -0.06 13.29
N LEU A 71 -6.80 1.20 13.45
CA LEU A 71 -5.50 1.60 13.99
C LEU A 71 -5.65 2.36 15.32
N GLY A 72 -4.57 2.44 16.09
CA GLY A 72 -4.52 3.14 17.38
C GLY A 72 -4.88 2.28 18.60
N GLY A 73 -4.89 0.96 18.44
CA GLY A 73 -5.30 -0.02 19.45
C GLY A 73 -6.82 -0.15 19.60
N GLU A 74 -7.57 0.44 18.66
CA GLU A 74 -9.02 0.54 18.68
C GLU A 74 -9.64 -0.30 17.55
N GLN A 75 -10.84 -0.85 17.78
CA GLN A 75 -11.64 -1.52 16.77
C GLN A 75 -12.88 -0.68 16.45
N TYR A 76 -13.41 -0.81 15.24
CA TYR A 76 -14.58 -0.04 14.79
C TYR A 76 -14.30 1.46 14.77
N VAL A 77 -13.10 1.81 14.34
CA VAL A 77 -12.65 3.21 14.25
C VAL A 77 -13.57 4.00 13.29
N ASP A 78 -13.76 5.30 13.55
CA ASP A 78 -14.49 6.17 12.63
C ASP A 78 -13.71 6.32 11.31
N VAL A 79 -14.38 6.05 10.19
CA VAL A 79 -13.82 6.19 8.84
C VAL A 79 -13.33 7.61 8.53
N ASN A 80 -13.81 8.63 9.24
CA ASN A 80 -13.42 10.02 9.01
C ASN A 80 -12.15 10.44 9.75
N ARG A 81 -11.62 9.60 10.65
CA ARG A 81 -10.36 9.88 11.34
C ARG A 81 -9.16 9.90 10.38
N ASP A 82 -8.17 10.73 10.69
CA ASP A 82 -6.95 10.88 9.88
C ASP A 82 -5.84 9.89 10.26
N ASP A 83 -6.01 9.16 11.37
CA ASP A 83 -5.07 8.17 11.88
C ASP A 83 -5.55 6.72 11.71
N CYS A 84 -6.51 6.47 10.80
CA CYS A 84 -7.02 5.14 10.47
C CYS A 84 -6.70 4.72 9.02
N GLY A 85 -6.91 3.45 8.66
CA GLY A 85 -6.62 2.96 7.31
C GLY A 85 -7.37 3.70 6.20
N MET A 86 -8.57 4.24 6.49
CA MET A 86 -9.31 5.06 5.52
C MET A 86 -8.56 6.34 5.13
N ALA A 87 -7.71 6.90 6.00
CA ALA A 87 -6.89 8.06 5.67
C ALA A 87 -5.90 7.76 4.54
N VAL A 88 -5.30 6.55 4.53
CA VAL A 88 -4.44 6.08 3.42
C VAL A 88 -5.25 5.99 2.13
N VAL A 89 -6.47 5.44 2.19
CA VAL A 89 -7.36 5.35 1.02
C VAL A 89 -7.74 6.73 0.49
N ARG A 90 -8.11 7.68 1.37
CA ARG A 90 -8.38 9.07 0.97
C ARG A 90 -7.16 9.68 0.28
N TRP A 91 -5.95 9.45 0.80
CA TRP A 91 -4.70 9.94 0.19
C TRP A 91 -4.41 9.31 -1.19
N LEU A 92 -4.68 8.00 -1.36
CA LEU A 92 -4.56 7.28 -2.64
C LEU A 92 -5.56 7.78 -3.68
N CYS A 93 -6.76 8.15 -3.25
CA CYS A 93 -7.85 8.60 -4.12
C CYS A 93 -7.83 10.11 -4.41
N ALA A 94 -7.08 10.91 -3.65
CA ALA A 94 -7.00 12.36 -3.85
C ALA A 94 -6.39 12.73 -5.20
N GLU A 95 -5.38 11.98 -5.66
CA GLU A 95 -4.76 12.15 -6.97
C GLU A 95 -4.14 10.83 -7.46
N PRO A 96 -3.97 10.63 -8.78
CA PRO A 96 -3.42 9.39 -9.31
C PRO A 96 -2.00 9.08 -8.80
N ARG A 97 -1.79 7.87 -8.26
CA ARG A 97 -0.50 7.42 -7.70
C ARG A 97 0.19 6.38 -8.57
N GLU A 98 0.91 6.84 -9.59
CA GLU A 98 1.58 5.99 -10.59
C GLU A 98 2.40 4.80 -10.02
N PRO A 99 3.16 4.94 -8.91
CA PRO A 99 3.95 3.84 -8.36
C PRO A 99 3.11 2.63 -7.91
N VAL A 100 1.86 2.84 -7.49
CA VAL A 100 1.01 1.81 -6.87
C VAL A 100 -0.28 1.52 -7.65
N LEU A 101 -0.45 2.09 -8.83
CA LEU A 101 -1.64 1.83 -9.68
C LEU A 101 -1.80 0.36 -10.10
N ASP A 102 -0.70 -0.39 -10.15
CA ASP A 102 -0.69 -1.81 -10.51
C ASP A 102 -0.65 -2.73 -9.26
N ALA A 103 -0.60 -2.16 -8.06
CA ALA A 103 -0.59 -2.92 -6.81
C ALA A 103 -1.96 -3.55 -6.53
N ARG A 104 -1.95 -4.72 -5.89
CA ARG A 104 -3.15 -5.33 -5.30
C ARG A 104 -3.32 -4.85 -3.87
N PHE A 105 -4.46 -4.25 -3.57
CA PHE A 105 -4.83 -3.82 -2.22
C PHE A 105 -5.67 -4.89 -1.53
N ILE A 106 -5.28 -5.26 -0.31
CA ILE A 106 -6.02 -6.21 0.53
C ILE A 106 -6.40 -5.47 1.80
N ILE A 107 -7.70 -5.33 2.04
CA ILE A 107 -8.22 -4.59 3.18
C ILE A 107 -8.54 -5.57 4.31
N HIS A 108 -8.01 -5.31 5.49
CA HIS A 108 -8.29 -6.03 6.73
C HIS A 108 -9.02 -5.09 7.69
N SER A 109 -10.02 -5.61 8.41
CA SER A 109 -10.77 -4.87 9.44
C SER A 109 -11.72 -5.80 10.17
N TYR A 110 -12.05 -5.48 11.43
CA TYR A 110 -13.19 -6.06 12.14
C TYR A 110 -14.52 -5.33 11.83
N ASN A 111 -14.43 -4.13 11.26
CA ASN A 111 -15.55 -3.33 10.81
C ASN A 111 -15.82 -3.56 9.30
N PHE A 112 -16.70 -4.51 9.00
CA PHE A 112 -17.07 -4.84 7.62
C PHE A 112 -17.58 -3.63 6.82
N ALA A 113 -18.34 -2.72 7.45
CA ALA A 113 -18.87 -1.55 6.77
C ALA A 113 -17.74 -0.60 6.35
N ALA A 114 -16.77 -0.38 7.24
CA ALA A 114 -15.61 0.46 6.95
C ALA A 114 -14.70 -0.15 5.89
N ALA A 115 -14.41 -1.45 5.97
CA ALA A 115 -13.64 -2.14 4.94
C ALA A 115 -14.33 -2.11 3.57
N SER A 116 -15.65 -2.29 3.53
CA SER A 116 -16.43 -2.20 2.28
C SER A 116 -16.30 -0.82 1.63
N LEU A 117 -16.36 0.24 2.43
CA LEU A 117 -16.16 1.61 1.94
C LEU A 117 -14.75 1.80 1.39
N MET A 118 -13.72 1.29 2.06
CA MET A 118 -12.33 1.38 1.59
C MET A 118 -12.15 0.69 0.23
N VAL A 119 -12.66 -0.53 0.09
CA VAL A 119 -12.62 -1.29 -1.17
C VAL A 119 -13.37 -0.54 -2.26
N GLU A 120 -14.56 -0.02 -1.98
CA GLU A 120 -15.35 0.74 -2.95
C GLU A 120 -14.61 2.01 -3.42
N CYS A 121 -14.01 2.77 -2.51
CA CYS A 121 -13.20 3.94 -2.84
C CYS A 121 -12.02 3.58 -3.76
N LEU A 122 -11.29 2.51 -3.45
CA LEU A 122 -10.16 2.05 -4.26
C LEU A 122 -10.60 1.60 -5.66
N LEU A 123 -11.65 0.77 -5.75
CA LEU A 123 -12.16 0.28 -7.04
C LEU A 123 -12.68 1.43 -7.92
N ARG A 124 -13.38 2.42 -7.35
CA ARG A 124 -13.85 3.62 -8.07
C ARG A 124 -12.69 4.49 -8.58
N ASN A 125 -11.50 4.35 -8.00
CA ASN A 125 -10.28 5.05 -8.38
C ASN A 125 -9.28 4.17 -9.14
N ASP A 126 -9.76 3.12 -9.81
CA ASP A 126 -9.00 2.23 -10.70
C ASP A 126 -7.94 1.35 -10.02
N TYR A 127 -7.90 1.29 -8.69
CA TYR A 127 -7.06 0.35 -7.95
C TYR A 127 -7.71 -1.04 -7.90
N ALA A 128 -6.89 -2.09 -7.86
CA ALA A 128 -7.37 -3.44 -7.60
C ALA A 128 -7.45 -3.65 -6.09
N ALA A 129 -8.65 -3.88 -5.55
CA ALA A 129 -8.85 -4.02 -4.11
C ALA A 129 -9.84 -5.13 -3.75
N GLU A 130 -9.60 -5.81 -2.64
CA GLU A 130 -10.52 -6.80 -2.05
C GLU A 130 -10.48 -6.76 -0.52
N PHE A 131 -11.58 -7.15 0.12
CA PHE A 131 -11.65 -7.28 1.58
C PHE A 131 -11.32 -8.72 1.99
N ARG A 132 -10.47 -8.88 3.01
CA ARG A 132 -10.17 -10.16 3.66
C ARG A 132 -10.22 -10.02 5.18
N PRO A 133 -11.14 -10.70 5.89
CA PRO A 133 -11.20 -10.63 7.35
C PRO A 133 -9.95 -11.24 7.99
N PHE A 134 -9.61 -10.78 9.20
CA PHE A 134 -8.54 -11.39 9.99
C PHE A 134 -8.85 -12.86 10.34
N GLY A 135 -7.84 -13.72 10.33
CA GLY A 135 -7.93 -15.10 10.80
C GLY A 135 -8.53 -16.13 9.84
N TYR A 136 -9.00 -15.73 8.65
CA TYR A 136 -9.39 -16.67 7.59
C TYR A 136 -8.17 -17.05 6.75
N ASP A 137 -7.44 -18.10 7.15
CA ASP A 137 -6.27 -18.60 6.40
C ASP A 137 -6.12 -20.15 6.47
N LEU A 138 -7.17 -20.91 6.11
CA LEU A 138 -7.06 -22.39 6.04
C LEU A 138 -7.77 -23.06 4.86
N VAL A 139 -8.61 -22.36 4.10
CA VAL A 139 -9.35 -22.95 2.96
C VAL A 139 -9.16 -22.17 1.65
N ASP A 140 -8.77 -20.89 1.70
CA ASP A 140 -8.51 -20.07 0.49
C ASP A 140 -7.07 -20.18 -0.05
N PHE A 141 -6.10 -20.60 0.77
CA PHE A 141 -4.70 -20.79 0.36
C PHE A 141 -4.52 -21.88 -0.72
N LEU A 142 -5.48 -22.79 -0.87
CA LEU A 142 -5.45 -23.89 -1.84
C LEU A 142 -6.07 -23.54 -3.21
N SER A 143 -6.52 -22.30 -3.43
CA SER A 143 -7.24 -21.88 -4.65
C SER A 143 -6.58 -20.75 -5.43
N PHE A 144 -5.27 -20.52 -5.28
CA PHE A 144 -4.56 -19.49 -6.04
C PHE A 144 -4.24 -19.95 -7.46
N GLU A 145 -5.16 -19.72 -8.40
CA GLU A 145 -4.73 -19.13 -9.67
C GLU A 145 -4.43 -17.65 -9.41
N ASP A 146 -3.24 -17.19 -9.80
CA ASP A 146 -2.94 -15.75 -9.83
C ASP A 146 -4.02 -15.07 -10.69
N PRO A 147 -4.84 -14.15 -10.16
CA PRO A 147 -5.73 -13.38 -11.02
C PRO A 147 -4.85 -12.65 -12.05
N PRO A 148 -5.22 -12.65 -13.33
CA PRO A 148 -4.35 -12.18 -14.39
C PRO A 148 -3.95 -10.73 -14.10
N ARG A 149 -2.63 -10.50 -14.03
CA ARG A 149 -2.05 -9.16 -13.89
C ARG A 149 -2.72 -8.23 -14.93
N PRO A 150 -3.12 -7.01 -14.57
CA PRO A 150 -3.74 -6.10 -15.52
C PRO A 150 -2.86 -5.98 -16.77
N GLY A 151 -3.43 -6.36 -17.91
CA GLY A 151 -2.69 -6.52 -19.15
C GLY A 151 -2.00 -5.23 -19.60
N LEU A 152 -0.88 -5.37 -20.31
CA LEU A 152 -0.05 -4.27 -20.83
C LEU A 152 -0.87 -3.17 -21.54
N ARG A 153 -1.99 -3.53 -22.19
CA ARG A 153 -2.92 -2.58 -22.84
C ARG A 153 -3.65 -1.68 -21.84
N ARG A 154 -4.11 -2.20 -20.70
CA ARG A 154 -4.68 -1.39 -19.61
C ARG A 154 -3.60 -0.47 -19.03
N ARG A 155 -2.37 -0.96 -18.86
CA ARG A 155 -1.24 -0.15 -18.36
C ARG A 155 -0.88 1.00 -19.30
N ALA A 156 -0.79 0.75 -20.60
CA ALA A 156 -0.50 1.77 -21.61
C ALA A 156 -1.62 2.82 -21.72
N TRP A 157 -2.88 2.38 -21.73
CA TRP A 157 -4.04 3.28 -21.72
C TRP A 157 -4.08 4.13 -20.45
N ARG A 158 -3.83 3.55 -19.27
CA ARG A 158 -3.74 4.26 -18.00
C ARG A 158 -2.65 5.35 -18.01
N ARG A 159 -1.47 5.04 -18.54
CA ARG A 159 -0.37 6.02 -18.70
C ARG A 159 -0.75 7.14 -19.66
N LEU A 160 -1.43 6.82 -20.77
CA LEU A 160 -1.91 7.81 -21.73
C LEU A 160 -2.97 8.73 -21.10
N VAL A 161 -3.94 8.18 -20.36
CA VAL A 161 -4.97 8.96 -19.66
C VAL A 161 -4.37 9.85 -18.58
N ALA A 162 -3.40 9.36 -17.80
CA ALA A 162 -2.69 10.17 -16.81
C ALA A 162 -1.91 11.33 -17.46
N LEU A 163 -1.22 11.07 -18.57
CA LEU A 163 -0.52 12.10 -19.35
C LEU A 163 -1.50 13.15 -19.91
N VAL A 164 -2.62 12.71 -20.48
CA VAL A 164 -3.68 13.61 -20.99
C VAL A 164 -4.28 14.44 -19.86
N ARG A 165 -4.59 13.85 -18.69
CA ARG A 165 -5.10 14.59 -17.53
C ARG A 165 -4.11 15.66 -17.06
N ARG A 166 -2.82 15.35 -16.98
CA ARG A 166 -1.75 16.32 -16.65
C ARG A 166 -1.65 17.47 -17.66
N LEU A 167 -1.82 17.16 -18.95
CA LEU A 167 -1.81 18.17 -20.02
C LEU A 167 -3.07 19.05 -20.02
N VAL A 168 -4.23 18.48 -19.66
CA VAL A 168 -5.52 19.19 -19.66
C VAL A 168 -5.72 20.03 -18.40
N HIS A 169 -5.23 19.60 -17.23
CA HIS A 169 -5.52 20.25 -15.95
C HIS A 169 -4.42 21.19 -15.44
N GLY A 170 -3.24 21.22 -16.06
CA GLY A 170 -2.15 22.07 -15.63
C GLY A 170 -1.63 21.70 -14.22
N ARG A 171 -0.44 22.20 -13.91
CA ARG A 171 0.24 22.02 -12.61
C ARG A 171 -0.73 22.35 -11.45
N PRO A 172 -0.83 21.53 -10.39
CA PRO A 172 -1.63 21.90 -9.24
C PRO A 172 -1.08 23.21 -8.63
N PRO A 173 -1.96 24.08 -8.09
CA PRO A 173 -1.51 25.29 -7.43
C PRO A 173 -0.55 24.93 -6.31
N ALA A 174 0.53 25.70 -6.19
CA ALA A 174 1.50 25.55 -5.11
C ALA A 174 0.76 25.52 -3.76
N ALA A 175 1.18 24.61 -2.87
CA ALA A 175 0.71 24.55 -1.50
C ALA A 175 0.64 25.97 -0.92
N GLY A 176 -0.56 26.39 -0.52
CA GLY A 176 -0.77 27.67 0.13
C GLY A 176 0.07 27.78 1.41
N PRO A 177 0.39 29.00 1.86
CA PRO A 177 1.16 29.19 3.07
C PRO A 177 0.48 28.49 4.27
N PRO A 178 1.27 28.00 5.25
CA PRO A 178 0.75 27.29 6.41
C PRO A 178 -0.31 28.13 7.12
N ARG A 179 -1.41 27.46 7.50
CA ARG A 179 -2.52 28.07 8.25
C ARG A 179 -1.97 28.63 9.58
N PRO A 180 -2.37 29.85 9.99
CA PRO A 180 -2.00 30.35 11.32
C PRO A 180 -2.57 29.43 12.41
N PRO A 181 -1.87 29.27 13.54
CA PRO A 181 -2.31 28.41 14.64
C PRO A 181 -3.67 28.85 15.19
N HIS A 182 -4.49 27.86 15.54
CA HIS A 182 -5.83 28.05 16.11
C HIS A 182 -5.70 28.45 17.60
N PRO A 183 -6.52 29.35 18.14
CA PRO A 183 -6.45 29.82 19.53
C PRO A 183 -6.77 28.76 20.62
N ALA A 184 -6.77 27.48 20.27
CA ALA A 184 -6.98 26.38 21.21
C ALA A 184 -5.66 25.74 21.71
N ASP A 185 -4.51 26.16 21.19
CA ASP A 185 -3.17 25.68 21.60
C ASP A 185 -2.54 26.50 22.75
N GLU A 186 -3.25 27.44 23.37
CA GLU A 186 -2.76 28.11 24.59
C GLU A 186 -2.96 27.20 25.81
N ALA A 187 -1.84 26.61 26.27
CA ALA A 187 -1.74 25.97 27.57
C ALA A 187 -2.17 26.94 28.69
N PRO A 188 -2.82 26.44 29.77
CA PRO A 188 -3.28 27.32 30.84
C PRO A 188 -2.09 27.91 31.59
N ALA A 189 -2.11 29.24 31.75
CA ALA A 189 -1.16 29.98 32.57
C ALA A 189 -1.23 29.48 34.02
N GLU A 190 -0.10 28.96 34.52
CA GLU A 190 0.09 28.70 35.94
C GLU A 190 -0.03 30.01 36.70
N SER A 191 -0.99 30.07 37.63
CA SER A 191 -1.13 31.16 38.60
C SER A 191 -0.49 30.73 39.92
N LEU A 192 0.49 31.53 40.36
CA LEU A 192 1.08 31.55 41.70
C LEU A 192 0.05 31.98 42.76
#